data_AF-A0A920LSA8-F1
#
_entry.id   AF-A0A920LSA8-F1
#
_cell.length_a   1.000
_cell.length_b   1.000
_cell.length_c   1.000
_cell.angle_alpha   90.00
_cell.angle_beta   90.00
_cell.angle_gamma   90.00
#
_symmetry.space_group_name_H-M   'P 1'
#
loop_
_entity.id
_entity.type
_entity.pdbx_description
1 polymer ?
#
loop_
_entity_poly.entity_id
_entity_poly.type
_entity_poly.pdbx_seq_one_letter_code
_entity_poly.pdbx_strand_id
1 'polypeptide(L)' 'MEEIKRLSNLRGSDVNDAKIILANEVTKLCHGAENAATAAKTASDTFNSKIMSEGLPQLNVSAEQLDTFSVFDAFVNLA' A
#
# COMPACT_ATOMS: atom_id res chain seq x y z
N MET A 1 -12.86 -21.49 11.28
CA MET A 1 -11.74 -22.07 12.08
C MET A 1 -10.74 -22.84 11.23
N GLU A 2 -11.15 -23.64 10.25
CA GLU A 2 -10.20 -24.34 9.35
C GLU A 2 -9.30 -23.38 8.56
N GLU A 3 -9.84 -22.27 8.06
CA GLU A 3 -9.04 -21.28 7.34
C GLU A 3 -7.97 -20.62 8.24
N ILE A 4 -8.32 -20.32 9.49
CA ILE A 4 -7.38 -19.78 10.47
C ILE A 4 -6.26 -20.80 10.75
N LYS A 5 -6.59 -22.09 10.91
CA LYS A 5 -5.59 -23.15 11.09
C LYS A 5 -4.65 -23.22 9.89
N ARG A 6 -5.19 -23.20 8.66
CA ARG A 6 -4.41 -23.21 7.41
C ARG A 6 -3.42 -22.04 7.37
N LEU A 7 -3.92 -20.81 7.58
CA LEU A 7 -3.10 -19.60 7.56
C LEU A 7 -2.06 -19.58 8.69
N SER A 8 -2.40 -20.09 9.88
CA SER A 8 -1.49 -20.13 11.04
C SER A 8 -0.29 -21.07 10.87
N ASN A 9 -0.36 -21.99 9.89
CA ASN A 9 0.72 -22.91 9.58
C ASN A 9 1.71 -22.37 8.53
N LEU A 10 1.40 -21.24 7.88
CA LEU A 10 2.31 -20.61 6.91
C LEU A 10 3.59 -20.12 7.61
N ARG A 11 4.74 -20.20 6.92
CA ARG A 11 6.06 -19.83 7.45
C ARG A 11 6.87 -19.08 6.39
N GLY A 12 7.91 -18.37 6.82
CA GLY A 12 8.78 -17.62 5.91
C GLY A 12 8.00 -16.56 5.13
N SER A 13 8.20 -16.52 3.81
CA SER A 13 7.50 -15.60 2.90
C SER A 13 5.99 -15.82 2.88
N ASP A 14 5.52 -17.04 3.09
CA ASP A 14 4.11 -17.41 2.93
C ASP A 14 3.24 -16.81 4.04
N VAL A 15 3.85 -16.40 5.17
CA VAL A 15 3.16 -15.63 6.21
C VAL A 15 2.61 -14.29 5.68
N ASN A 16 3.20 -13.74 4.61
CA ASN A 16 2.72 -12.50 4.03
C ASN A 16 1.29 -12.62 3.50
N ASP A 17 0.90 -13.78 2.96
CA ASP A 17 -0.47 -14.02 2.50
C ASP A 17 -1.47 -13.95 3.66
N ALA A 18 -1.12 -14.57 4.79
CA ALA A 18 -1.93 -14.48 6.01
C ALA A 18 -2.04 -13.03 6.51
N LYS A 19 -0.95 -12.25 6.43
CA LYS A 19 -0.94 -10.83 6.84
C LYS A 19 -1.82 -9.97 5.93
N ILE A 20 -1.77 -10.20 4.61
CA ILE A 20 -2.61 -9.48 3.64
C ILE A 20 -4.09 -9.78 3.90
N ILE A 21 -4.47 -11.04 4.08
CA ILE A 21 -5.86 -11.44 4.38
C ILE A 21 -6.34 -10.77 5.66
N LEU A 22 -5.53 -10.85 6.74
CA LEU A 22 -5.88 -10.25 8.02
C LEU A 22 -6.07 -8.73 7.90
N ALA A 23 -5.15 -8.03 7.23
CA ALA A 23 -5.24 -6.59 7.05
C ALA A 23 -6.50 -6.18 6.28
N ASN A 24 -6.86 -6.92 5.23
CA ASN A 24 -8.05 -6.66 4.43
C ASN A 24 -9.33 -6.90 5.21
N GLU A 25 -9.44 -8.01 5.95
CA GLU A 25 -10.64 -8.33 6.74
C GLU A 25 -10.82 -7.37 7.92
N VAL A 26 -9.73 -6.99 8.60
CA VAL A 26 -9.78 -5.98 9.67
C VAL A 26 -10.17 -4.61 9.12
N THR A 27 -9.59 -4.19 7.99
CA THR A 27 -9.96 -2.92 7.36
C THR A 27 -11.42 -2.93 6.92
N LYS A 28 -11.91 -4.05 6.37
CA LYS A 28 -13.31 -4.20 5.98
C LYS A 28 -14.24 -4.12 7.19
N LEU A 29 -13.86 -4.72 8.31
CA LEU A 29 -14.61 -4.67 9.56
C LEU A 29 -14.69 -3.25 10.13
N CYS A 30 -13.58 -2.50 10.11
CA CYS A 30 -13.49 -1.17 10.71
C CYS A 30 -13.98 -0.04 9.79
N HIS A 31 -13.73 -0.15 8.49
CA HIS A 31 -13.88 0.96 7.53
C HIS A 31 -14.79 0.62 6.34
N GLY A 32 -15.35 -0.59 6.28
CA GLY A 32 -16.23 -1.03 5.20
C GLY A 32 -15.49 -1.63 4.00
N ALA A 33 -16.24 -2.31 3.14
CA ALA A 33 -15.69 -3.11 2.04
C ALA A 33 -15.01 -2.26 0.95
N GLU A 34 -15.54 -1.09 0.65
CA GLU A 34 -14.97 -0.19 -0.36
C GLU A 34 -13.59 0.32 0.06
N ASN A 35 -13.48 0.84 1.29
CA ASN A 35 -12.20 1.33 1.81
C ASN A 35 -11.16 0.20 1.93
N ALA A 36 -11.59 -1.02 2.28
CA ALA A 36 -10.70 -2.17 2.27
C ALA A 36 -10.18 -2.50 0.87
N ALA A 37 -11.04 -2.45 -0.16
CA ALA A 37 -10.63 -2.68 -1.54
C ALA A 37 -9.65 -1.60 -2.04
N THR A 38 -9.91 -0.32 -1.73
CA THR A 38 -9.03 0.79 -2.09
C THR A 38 -7.67 0.68 -1.40
N ALA A 39 -7.64 0.33 -0.10
CA ALA A 39 -6.40 0.11 0.64
C ALA A 39 -5.61 -1.08 0.09
N ALA A 40 -6.27 -2.19 -0.21
CA ALA A 40 -5.64 -3.37 -0.80
C ALA A 40 -5.04 -3.07 -2.18
N LYS A 41 -5.77 -2.33 -3.03
CA LYS A 41 -5.28 -1.87 -4.33
C LYS A 41 -4.07 -0.96 -4.16
N THR A 42 -4.13 0.01 -3.26
CA THR A 42 -3.02 0.93 -2.96
C THR A 42 -1.76 0.18 -2.53
N ALA A 43 -1.89 -0.79 -1.64
CA ALA A 43 -0.77 -1.60 -1.17
C ALA A 43 -0.19 -2.47 -2.29
N SER A 44 -1.04 -3.12 -3.09
CA SER A 44 -0.59 -3.91 -4.24
C SER A 44 0.13 -3.04 -5.27
N ASP A 45 -0.44 -1.89 -5.62
CA ASP A 45 0.14 -0.96 -6.58
C ASP A 45 1.50 -0.45 -6.10
N THR A 46 1.64 -0.17 -4.81
CA THR A 46 2.88 0.38 -4.22
C THR A 46 3.99 -0.66 -4.09
N PHE A 47 3.67 -1.88 -3.64
CA PHE A 47 4.68 -2.86 -3.23
C PHE A 47 4.88 -4.01 -4.24
N ASN A 48 3.88 -4.34 -5.05
CA ASN A 48 3.94 -5.42 -6.03
C ASN A 48 4.03 -4.91 -7.47
N SER A 49 3.32 -3.82 -7.78
CA SER A 49 3.38 -3.20 -9.10
C SER A 49 4.49 -2.16 -9.14
N LYS A 50 5.14 -1.96 -10.30
CA LYS A 50 6.02 -0.79 -10.52
C LYS A 50 5.20 0.47 -10.88
N ILE A 51 4.00 0.58 -10.32
CA ILE A 51 3.01 1.60 -10.65
C ILE A 51 2.91 2.55 -9.45
N MET A 52 2.81 3.86 -9.71
CA MET A 52 2.53 4.80 -8.63
C MET A 52 1.06 4.68 -8.23
N SER A 53 0.81 4.38 -6.96
CA SER A 53 -0.57 4.32 -6.45
C SER A 53 -1.18 5.72 -6.32
N GLU A 54 -2.43 5.86 -6.73
CA GLU A 54 -3.25 7.07 -6.53
C GLU A 54 -3.62 7.29 -5.05
N GLY A 55 -3.50 6.26 -4.21
CA GLY A 55 -3.81 6.32 -2.78
C GLY A 55 -2.67 6.87 -1.91
N LEU A 56 -1.55 7.29 -2.51
CA LEU A 56 -0.43 7.90 -1.80
C LEU A 56 -0.33 9.40 -2.13
N PRO A 57 0.23 10.22 -1.22
CA PRO A 57 0.55 11.61 -1.54
C PRO A 57 1.46 11.69 -2.77
N GLN A 58 1.16 12.61 -3.68
CA GLN A 58 1.92 12.84 -4.90
C GLN A 58 2.26 14.33 -5.03
N LEU A 59 3.48 14.61 -5.49
CA LEU A 59 3.93 15.95 -5.83
C LEU A 59 4.15 16.02 -7.33
N ASN A 60 3.40 16.90 -8.01
CA ASN A 60 3.60 17.15 -9.43
C ASN A 60 4.70 18.20 -9.61
N VAL A 61 5.75 17.84 -10.35
CA VAL A 61 6.89 18.71 -10.65
C VAL A 61 6.98 18.84 -12.17
N SER A 62 7.02 20.08 -12.69
CA SER A 62 7.16 20.31 -14.13
C SER A 62 8.60 20.04 -14.59
N ALA A 63 8.79 19.74 -15.88
CA ALA A 63 10.11 19.44 -16.41
C ALA A 63 11.09 20.61 -16.24
N GLU A 64 10.59 21.84 -16.29
CA GLU A 64 11.38 23.06 -16.11
C GLU A 64 11.88 23.23 -14.67
N GLN A 65 11.17 22.67 -13.70
CA GLN A 65 11.55 22.73 -12.29
C GLN A 65 12.66 21.71 -11.96
N LEU A 66 12.72 20.59 -12.71
CA LEU A 66 13.63 19.46 -12.42
C LEU A 66 15.11 19.84 -12.39
N ASP A 67 15.54 20.81 -13.21
CA ASP A 67 16.94 21.25 -13.25
C ASP A 67 17.41 21.87 -11.92
N THR A 68 16.48 22.40 -11.12
CA THR A 68 16.76 23.01 -9.81
C THR A 68 16.13 22.26 -8.64
N PHE A 69 15.31 21.25 -8.92
CA PHE A 69 14.54 20.52 -7.91
C PHE A 69 15.43 19.47 -7.24
N SER A 70 15.71 19.68 -5.95
CA SER A 70 16.50 18.74 -5.16
C SER A 70 15.63 17.69 -4.48
N VAL A 71 16.26 16.62 -4.01
CA VAL A 71 15.59 15.62 -3.16
C VAL A 71 15.08 16.27 -1.86
N PHE A 72 15.74 17.30 -1.34
CA PHE A 72 15.28 18.02 -0.15
C PHE A 72 13.94 18.72 -0.40
N ASP A 73 13.77 19.33 -1.58
CA ASP A 73 12.52 19.96 -1.97
C ASP A 73 11.38 18.94 -2.04
N ALA A 74 11.65 17.70 -2.48
CA ALA A 74 10.68 16.62 -2.45
C ALA A 74 10.18 16.33 -1.02
N PHE A 75 11.10 16.24 -0.04
CA PHE A 75 10.73 15.98 1.35
C PHE A 75 9.97 17.14 2.00
N VAL A 76 10.28 18.39 1.64
CA VAL A 76 9.61 19.58 2.20
C VAL A 76 8.21 19.76 1.60
N ASN A 77 8.04 19.54 0.30
CA ASN A 77 6.78 19.85 -0.40
C ASN A 77 5.79 18.69 -0.45
N LEU A 78 6.21 17.46 -0.10
CA LEU A 78 5.33 16.29 -0.01
C LEU A 78 4.74 16.07 1.40
N ALA A 79 5.31 16.73 2.42
CA ALA A 79 4.88 16.65 3.82
C ALA A 79 3.61 17.49 4.10
#